data_AF-A0A5E4VTJ7-F1
#
_entry.id   AF-A0A5E4VTJ7-F1
#
_cell.length_a   1.000
_cell.length_b   1.000
_cell.length_c   1.000
_cell.angle_alpha   90.00
_cell.angle_beta   90.00
_cell.angle_gamma   90.00
#
_symmetry.space_group_name_H-M   'P 1'
#
loop_
_entity.id
_entity.type
_entity.pdbx_description
1 polymer ?
#
loop_
_entity_poly.entity_id
_entity_poly.type
_entity_poly.pdbx_seq_one_letter_code
_entity_poly.pdbx_strand_id
1 'polypeptide(L)' 'MGPNSPKLSPAQSRVMSWLSHGWIAVPGAGSAVMLNGTRVANLDTMQALYRAGFATSDGQGCWRATPSGLALRDRLE' A
#
# COMPACT_ATOMS: atom_id res chain seq x y z
N MET A 1 6.90 -24.10 -11.23
CA MET A 1 6.50 -23.39 -10.00
C MET A 1 5.69 -22.17 -10.42
N GLY A 2 4.35 -22.24 -10.36
CA GLY A 2 3.52 -21.08 -10.70
C GLY A 2 3.72 -19.97 -9.68
N PRO A 3 3.79 -18.69 -10.08
CA PRO A 3 3.97 -17.61 -9.12
C PRO A 3 2.73 -17.56 -8.23
N ASN A 4 2.89 -17.97 -6.97
CA ASN A 4 1.90 -17.74 -5.92
C ASN A 4 1.65 -16.24 -5.88
N SER A 5 0.56 -15.79 -6.51
CA SER A 5 0.09 -14.42 -6.39
C SER A 5 -0.01 -14.12 -4.89
N PRO A 6 0.76 -13.18 -4.34
CA PRO A 6 0.71 -12.89 -2.91
C PRO A 6 -0.73 -12.47 -2.57
N LYS A 7 -1.40 -13.29 -1.75
CA LYS A 7 -2.75 -13.03 -1.30
C LYS A 7 -2.67 -11.91 -0.27
N LEU A 8 -3.06 -10.72 -0.68
CA LEU A 8 -3.10 -9.56 0.20
C LEU A 8 -4.11 -9.81 1.33
N SER A 9 -3.75 -9.41 2.55
CA SER A 9 -4.69 -9.34 3.65
C SER A 9 -5.75 -8.26 3.40
N PRO A 10 -6.91 -8.27 4.10
CA PRO A 10 -7.93 -7.24 3.92
C PRO A 10 -7.40 -5.82 4.10
N ALA A 11 -6.48 -5.60 5.05
CA ALA A 11 -5.85 -4.29 5.27
C ALA A 11 -4.91 -3.90 4.11
N GLN A 12 -4.13 -4.84 3.59
CA GLN A 12 -3.24 -4.62 2.46
C GLN A 12 -4.02 -4.34 1.17
N SER A 13 -5.06 -5.13 0.87
CA SER A 13 -5.95 -4.91 -0.27
C SER A 13 -6.62 -3.55 -0.21
N ARG A 14 -7.09 -3.17 0.98
CA ARG A 14 -7.73 -1.88 1.20
C ARG A 14 -6.76 -0.72 0.93
N VAL A 15 -5.54 -0.76 1.47
CA VAL A 15 -4.49 0.23 1.16
C VAL A 15 -4.19 0.29 -0.33
N MET A 16 -3.98 -0.87 -0.95
CA MET A 16 -3.63 -0.96 -2.36
C MET A 16 -4.75 -0.47 -3.26
N SER A 17 -6.02 -0.58 -2.85
CA SER A 17 -7.15 0.00 -3.58
C SER A 17 -6.97 1.50 -3.79
N TRP A 18 -6.48 2.26 -2.80
CA TRP A 18 -6.21 3.69 -3.00
C TRP A 18 -4.87 3.97 -3.68
N LEU A 19 -3.79 3.32 -3.26
CA LEU A 19 -2.46 3.58 -3.84
C LEU A 19 -2.42 3.22 -5.34
N SER A 20 -3.13 2.17 -5.75
CA SER A 20 -3.24 1.77 -7.15
C SER A 20 -4.01 2.79 -8.02
N HIS A 21 -4.84 3.63 -7.39
CA HIS A 21 -5.49 4.78 -8.02
C HIS A 21 -4.62 6.05 -8.03
N GLY A 22 -3.34 5.95 -7.67
CA GLY A 22 -2.38 7.05 -7.68
C GLY A 22 -2.41 7.94 -6.43
N TRP A 23 -3.14 7.54 -5.39
CA TRP A 23 -3.16 8.28 -4.14
C TRP A 23 -1.83 8.11 -3.38
N ILE A 24 -1.49 9.10 -2.55
CA ILE A 24 -0.26 9.11 -1.75
C ILE A 24 -0.64 9.00 -0.28
N ALA A 25 -0.20 7.94 0.39
CA ALA A 25 -0.42 7.81 1.82
C ALA A 25 0.71 8.48 2.61
N VAL A 26 0.38 9.23 3.65
CA VAL A 26 1.33 9.99 4.47
C VAL A 26 1.45 9.38 5.86
N PRO A 27 2.60 9.54 6.54
CA PRO A 27 2.72 9.11 7.92
C PRO A 27 1.80 9.97 8.82
N GLY A 28 1.10 9.32 9.75
CA GLY A 28 0.31 9.96 10.80
C GLY A 28 0.93 9.77 12.18
N ALA A 29 0.19 10.15 13.23
CA ALA A 29 0.65 9.98 14.60
C ALA A 29 0.97 8.49 14.93
N GLY A 30 2.12 8.26 15.55
CA GLY A 30 2.60 6.92 15.88
C GLY A 30 2.84 6.07 14.63
N SER A 31 2.21 4.90 14.57
CA SER A 31 2.32 3.99 13.42
C SER A 31 1.16 4.15 12.43
N ALA A 32 0.38 5.23 12.49
CA ALA A 32 -0.74 5.44 11.58
C ALA A 32 -0.26 5.82 10.19
N VAL A 33 -0.97 5.33 9.17
CA VAL A 33 -0.80 5.73 7.77
C VAL A 33 -2.11 6.35 7.32
N MET A 34 -2.03 7.54 6.75
CA MET A 34 -3.18 8.38 6.44
C MET A 34 -3.30 8.63 4.95
N LEU A 35 -4.53 8.70 4.46
CA LEU A 35 -4.88 9.17 3.12
C LEU A 35 -5.94 10.26 3.27
N ASN A 36 -5.68 11.44 2.73
CA ASN A 36 -6.58 12.61 2.83
C ASN A 36 -7.12 12.85 4.26
N GLY A 37 -6.26 12.75 5.28
CA GLY A 37 -6.63 12.97 6.68
C GLY A 37 -7.34 11.80 7.37
N THR A 38 -7.60 10.69 6.67
CA THR A 38 -8.21 9.48 7.25
C THR A 38 -7.16 8.39 7.46
N ARG A 39 -7.16 7.76 8.65
CA ARG A 39 -6.31 6.59 8.90
C ARG A 39 -6.78 5.40 8.07
N VAL A 40 -5.88 4.88 7.25
CA VAL A 40 -6.16 3.78 6.32
C VAL A 40 -5.47 2.48 6.71
N ALA A 41 -4.29 2.57 7.34
CA ALA A 41 -3.52 1.43 7.78
C ALA A 41 -2.50 1.81 8.85
N ASN A 42 -1.61 0.87 9.15
CA ASN A 42 -0.44 1.09 9.97
C ASN A 42 0.86 0.92 9.16
N LEU A 43 1.97 1.36 9.75
CA LEU A 43 3.28 1.28 9.14
C LEU A 43 3.70 -0.17 8.83
N ASP A 44 3.30 -1.13 9.66
CA ASP A 44 3.58 -2.56 9.46
C ASP A 44 2.95 -3.09 8.15
N THR A 45 1.70 -2.71 7.88
CA THR A 45 1.00 -3.04 6.63
C THR A 45 1.76 -2.48 5.42
N MET A 46 2.25 -1.23 5.52
CA MET A 46 3.03 -0.60 4.46
C MET A 46 4.38 -1.28 4.26
N GLN A 47 5.06 -1.65 5.34
CA GLN A 47 6.32 -2.39 5.30
C GLN A 47 6.14 -3.78 4.66
N ALA A 48 5.03 -4.46 4.93
CA ALA A 48 4.71 -5.72 4.28
C ALA A 48 4.49 -5.53 2.77
N LEU A 49 3.77 -4.48 2.35
CA LEU A 49 3.58 -4.14 0.93
C LEU A 49 4.89 -3.73 0.24
N TYR A 50 5.79 -3.05 0.97
CA TYR A 50 7.13 -2.71 0.51
C TYR A 50 7.97 -3.95 0.23
N ARG A 51 8.01 -4.88 1.19
CA ARG A 51 8.72 -6.16 1.04
C ARG A 51 8.15 -7.02 -0.07
N ALA A 52 6.84 -6.92 -0.33
CA ALA A 52 6.19 -7.58 -1.46
C ALA A 52 6.40 -6.86 -2.81
N GLY A 53 7.00 -5.67 -2.81
CA GLY A 53 7.29 -4.89 -4.02
C GLY A 53 6.09 -4.13 -4.59
N PHE A 54 5.00 -3.96 -3.84
CA PHE A 54 3.79 -3.26 -4.27
C PHE A 54 3.74 -1.78 -3.88
N ALA A 55 4.43 -1.41 -2.80
CA ALA A 55 4.51 -0.03 -2.35
C ALA A 55 5.97 0.40 -2.20
N THR A 56 6.21 1.70 -2.30
CA THR A 56 7.51 2.35 -2.02
C THR A 56 7.30 3.53 -1.08
N SER A 57 8.30 3.82 -0.25
CA SER A 57 8.33 5.01 0.60
C SER A 57 9.34 6.02 0.09
N ASP A 58 8.97 7.30 0.10
CA ASP A 58 9.88 8.42 -0.11
C ASP A 58 10.71 8.73 1.16
N GLY A 59 11.76 9.53 1.04
CA GLY A 59 12.60 9.96 2.17
C GLY A 59 11.85 10.72 3.28
N GLN A 60 10.63 11.21 2.98
CA GLN A 60 9.72 11.83 3.94
C GLN A 60 8.75 10.84 4.61
N GLY A 61 8.83 9.53 4.30
CA GLY A 61 7.93 8.50 4.83
C GLY A 61 6.57 8.43 4.14
N CYS A 62 6.37 9.18 3.05
CA CYS A 62 5.19 9.11 2.20
C CYS A 62 5.23 7.85 1.33
N TRP A 63 4.10 7.17 1.19
CA TRP A 63 3.97 5.91 0.48
C TRP A 63 3.22 6.07 -0.84
N ARG A 64 3.72 5.37 -1.87
CA ARG A 64 3.14 5.32 -3.21
C ARG A 64 3.13 3.90 -3.73
N ALA A 65 2.23 3.58 -4.66
CA ALA A 65 2.28 2.32 -5.37
C ALA A 65 3.50 2.26 -6.29
N THR A 66 4.14 1.09 -6.38
CA THR A 66 5.10 0.77 -7.45
C THR A 66 4.35 0.42 -8.73
N PRO A 67 5.02 0.25 -9.89
CA PRO A 67 4.37 -0.26 -11.10
C PRO A 67 3.61 -1.58 -10.87
N SER A 68 4.19 -2.51 -10.11
CA SER A 68 3.54 -3.76 -9.71
C SER A 68 2.32 -3.53 -8.81
N GLY A 69 2.37 -2.52 -7.94
CA GLY A 69 1.24 -2.11 -7.11
C GLY A 69 0.10 -1.48 -7.89
N LEU A 70 0.40 -0.68 -8.92
CA LEU A 70 -0.60 -0.13 -9.83
C LEU A 70 -1.32 -1.24 -10.61
N ALA A 71 -0.58 -2.28 -11.03
CA ALA A 71 -1.14 -3.44 -11.71
C ALA A 71 -2.11 -4.27 -10.84
N LEU A 72 -2.12 -4.08 -9.51
CA LEU A 72 -3.10 -4.71 -8.63
C LEU A 72 -4.49 -4.08 -8.74
N ARG A 73 -4.63 -2.90 -9.34
CA ARG A 73 -5.92 -2.20 -9.49
C ARG A 73 -7.01 -3.13 -10.05
N ASP A 74 -6.71 -3.78 -11.16
CA ASP A 74 -7.60 -4.71 -11.89
C ASP A 74 -8.04 -5.92 -11.04
N ARG A 75 -7.30 -6.22 -9.99
CA ARG A 75 -7.55 -7.36 -9.08
C ARG A 75 -8.28 -6.96 -7.79
N LEU A 76 -8.42 -5.66 -7.54
CA LEU A 76 -8.95 -5.09 -6.31
C LEU A 76 -10.31 -4.40 -6.51
N GLU A 77 -10.80 -4.34 -7.75
CA GLU A 77 -12.12 -3.87 -8.16
C GLU A 77 -13.24 -4.91 -7.98
#